data_AF-A0A914TFN7-F1
#
_entry.id   AF-A0A914TFN7-F1
#
_cell.length_a   1.000
_cell.length_b   1.000
_cell.length_c   1.000
_cell.angle_alpha   90.00
_cell.angle_beta   90.00
_cell.angle_gamma   90.00
#
_symmetry.space_group_name_H-M   'P 1'
#
loop_
_entity.id
_entity.type
_entity.pdbx_description
1 polymer ?
#
loop_
_entity_poly.entity_id
_entity_poly.type
_entity_poly.pdbx_seq_one_letter_code
_entity_poly.pdbx_strand_id
1 'polypeptide(L)'
;MLARSIWRSFSRSCQLAFAATMAESAGAESALKKLGKTDPKKCTKELEKLFDFEQQELSCVSNRAKKENTIKFNHEYLNHLYELKTHLKDYCSSVGIMESKQMAVKEFLNEWKEMLNEQIKINEKRKECFENAKQKLSASIEEKRKKLAELKEQSQKLAETRVISTIKAQENTIALSKVKIRYNQLLDRIGKAGSAGDRIDAISEHLFKHYKELLSCPTCKVNPKNCALTKCYHLFCEECITKMFKTRNRKCPVCNTRVGPTDYHRVYF
;
A
#
# COMPACT_ATOMS: atom_id res chain seq x y z
N MET A 1 3.77 -83.94 64.47
CA MET A 1 4.26 -82.63 64.92
C MET A 1 3.59 -81.43 64.22
N LEU A 2 3.22 -81.52 62.94
CA LEU A 2 2.56 -80.44 62.18
C LEU A 2 1.21 -79.95 62.74
N ALA A 3 0.33 -80.85 63.22
CA ALA A 3 -0.98 -80.47 63.73
C ALA A 3 -0.94 -79.57 64.99
N ARG A 4 0.06 -79.73 65.87
CA ARG A 4 0.22 -78.89 67.07
C ARG A 4 0.75 -77.49 66.76
N SER A 5 1.50 -77.35 65.67
CA SER A 5 2.01 -76.05 65.21
C SER A 5 0.89 -75.20 64.60
N ILE A 6 0.03 -75.81 63.79
CA ILE A 6 -1.17 -75.17 63.22
C ILE A 6 -2.18 -74.80 64.30
N TRP A 7 -2.33 -75.62 65.35
CA TRP A 7 -3.25 -75.32 66.44
C TRP A 7 -2.87 -74.06 67.23
N ARG A 8 -1.57 -73.75 67.35
CA ARG A 8 -1.06 -72.56 68.05
C ARG A 8 -1.22 -71.25 67.27
N SER A 9 -1.49 -71.29 65.96
CA SER A 9 -1.71 -70.08 65.15
C SER A 9 -3.18 -69.61 65.11
N PHE A 10 -4.11 -70.42 65.62
CA PHE A 10 -5.50 -70.00 65.80
C PHE A 10 -5.63 -68.97 66.93
N SER A 11 -6.56 -68.01 66.78
CA SER A 11 -6.84 -67.02 67.83
C SER A 11 -7.23 -67.71 69.13
N ARG A 12 -6.90 -67.10 70.28
CA ARG A 12 -7.22 -67.66 71.60
C ARG A 12 -8.72 -67.93 71.79
N SER A 13 -9.57 -67.14 71.13
CA SER A 13 -11.02 -67.36 71.06
C SER A 13 -11.40 -68.64 70.29
N CYS A 14 -10.73 -68.97 69.18
CA CYS A 14 -10.96 -70.23 68.46
C CYS A 14 -10.39 -71.45 69.21
N GLN A 15 -9.25 -71.30 69.87
CA GLN A 15 -8.68 -72.37 70.72
C GLN A 15 -9.60 -72.68 71.91
N LEU A 16 -10.20 -71.65 72.53
CA LEU A 16 -11.18 -71.81 73.61
C LEU A 16 -12.49 -72.42 73.12
N ALA A 17 -12.99 -72.02 71.95
CA ALA A 17 -14.18 -72.63 71.35
C ALA A 17 -13.94 -74.10 70.95
N PHE A 18 -12.76 -74.43 70.42
CA PHE A 18 -12.39 -75.82 70.09
C PHE A 18 -12.17 -76.67 71.35
N ALA A 19 -11.59 -76.09 72.41
CA ALA A 19 -11.45 -76.77 73.69
C ALA A 19 -12.80 -76.95 74.40
N ALA A 20 -13.72 -76.00 74.29
CA ALA A 20 -15.08 -76.10 74.80
C ALA A 20 -15.88 -77.18 74.07
N THR A 21 -15.84 -77.20 72.73
CA THR A 21 -16.51 -78.23 71.92
C THR A 21 -15.91 -79.63 72.13
N MET A 22 -14.58 -79.75 72.30
CA MET A 22 -13.95 -81.03 72.64
C MET A 22 -14.24 -81.48 74.08
N ALA A 23 -14.40 -80.54 75.02
CA ALA A 23 -14.84 -80.84 76.39
C ALA A 23 -16.32 -81.24 76.44
N GLU A 24 -17.16 -80.62 75.61
CA GLU A 24 -18.57 -80.97 75.45
C GLU A 24 -18.76 -82.30 74.71
N SER A 25 -17.93 -82.61 73.71
CA SER A 25 -17.94 -83.92 73.02
C SER A 25 -17.46 -85.06 73.93
N ALA A 26 -16.47 -84.80 74.79
CA ALA A 26 -16.07 -85.73 75.85
C ALA A 26 -17.17 -85.87 76.93
N GLY A 27 -17.93 -84.79 77.19
CA GLY A 27 -19.17 -84.80 77.98
C GLY A 27 -20.27 -85.66 77.34
N ALA A 28 -20.42 -85.59 76.02
CA ALA A 28 -21.39 -86.38 75.26
C ALA A 28 -21.03 -87.87 75.20
N GLU A 29 -19.74 -88.22 75.01
CA GLU A 29 -19.27 -89.61 75.09
C GLU A 29 -19.47 -90.22 76.48
N SER A 30 -19.28 -89.42 77.53
CA SER A 30 -19.53 -89.85 78.92
C SER A 30 -21.03 -89.92 79.27
N ALA A 31 -21.88 -89.11 78.64
CA ALA A 31 -23.34 -89.23 78.71
C ALA A 31 -23.87 -90.46 77.95
N LEU A 32 -23.33 -90.77 76.76
CA LEU A 32 -23.63 -91.99 75.98
C LEU A 32 -23.31 -93.27 76.76
N LYS A 33 -22.21 -93.30 77.52
CA LYS A 33 -21.90 -94.42 78.43
C LYS A 33 -22.88 -94.54 79.61
N LYS A 34 -23.52 -93.44 80.04
CA LYS A 34 -24.55 -93.45 81.10
C LYS A 34 -25.94 -93.84 80.57
N LEU A 35 -26.22 -93.66 79.27
CA LEU A 35 -27.48 -94.03 78.62
C LEU A 35 -27.68 -95.55 78.45
N GLY A 36 -26.65 -96.37 78.68
CA GLY A 36 -26.79 -97.84 78.72
C GLY A 36 -27.66 -98.38 79.86
N LYS A 37 -28.13 -97.53 80.79
CA LYS A 37 -28.97 -97.92 81.93
C LYS A 37 -29.95 -96.82 82.38
N THR A 38 -30.88 -96.31 81.54
CA THR A 38 -32.08 -95.55 82.00
C THR A 38 -33.20 -95.43 80.94
N ASP A 39 -34.43 -95.13 81.40
CA ASP A 39 -35.73 -95.10 80.69
C ASP A 39 -35.80 -94.50 79.26
N PRO A 40 -36.58 -95.11 78.33
CA PRO A 40 -36.67 -94.70 76.92
C PRO A 40 -37.19 -93.28 76.67
N LYS A 41 -38.13 -92.77 77.49
CA LYS A 41 -38.70 -91.41 77.32
C LYS A 41 -37.73 -90.28 77.70
N LYS A 42 -36.68 -90.59 78.48
CA LYS A 42 -35.63 -89.64 78.85
C LYS A 42 -34.56 -89.56 77.76
N CYS A 43 -34.31 -90.70 77.11
CA CYS A 43 -33.42 -90.83 75.95
C CYS A 43 -33.93 -90.03 74.73
N THR A 44 -35.24 -90.01 74.46
CA THR A 44 -35.81 -89.24 73.32
C THR A 44 -35.68 -87.73 73.50
N LYS A 45 -35.88 -87.19 74.71
CA LYS A 45 -35.73 -85.76 74.99
C LYS A 45 -34.28 -85.27 74.95
N GLU A 46 -33.32 -86.13 75.29
CA GLU A 46 -31.90 -85.78 75.14
C GLU A 46 -31.46 -85.84 73.67
N LEU A 47 -31.98 -86.80 72.89
CA LEU A 47 -31.76 -86.85 71.45
C LEU A 47 -32.36 -85.63 70.72
N GLU A 48 -33.57 -85.18 71.08
CA GLU A 48 -34.16 -83.94 70.54
C GLU A 48 -33.27 -82.72 70.85
N LYS A 49 -32.74 -82.61 72.07
CA LYS A 49 -31.83 -81.51 72.43
C LYS A 49 -30.52 -81.55 71.67
N LEU A 50 -29.96 -82.74 71.41
CA LEU A 50 -28.76 -82.90 70.59
C LEU A 50 -29.03 -82.52 69.13
N PHE A 51 -30.19 -82.89 68.59
CA PHE A 51 -30.60 -82.52 67.24
C PHE A 51 -30.84 -81.01 67.09
N ASP A 52 -31.50 -80.38 68.07
CA ASP A 52 -31.69 -78.92 68.12
C ASP A 52 -30.36 -78.18 68.23
N PHE A 53 -29.41 -78.72 69.00
CA PHE A 53 -28.05 -78.18 69.12
C PHE A 53 -27.27 -78.29 67.81
N GLU A 54 -27.33 -79.43 67.12
CA GLU A 54 -26.71 -79.60 65.79
C GLU A 54 -27.31 -78.65 64.74
N GLN A 55 -28.64 -78.48 64.72
CA GLN A 55 -29.33 -77.50 63.86
C GLN A 55 -28.84 -76.06 64.14
N GLN A 56 -28.67 -75.72 65.42
CA GLN A 56 -28.18 -74.42 65.84
C GLN A 56 -26.71 -74.21 65.43
N GLU A 57 -25.83 -75.20 65.60
CA GLU A 57 -24.45 -75.15 65.11
C GLU A 57 -24.38 -74.97 63.58
N LEU A 58 -25.19 -75.72 62.82
CA LEU A 58 -25.24 -75.62 61.36
C LEU A 58 -25.63 -74.19 60.91
N SER A 59 -26.60 -73.59 61.61
CA SER A 59 -27.04 -72.21 61.36
C SER A 59 -25.92 -71.19 61.65
N CYS A 60 -25.14 -71.41 62.71
CA CYS A 60 -24.00 -70.57 63.08
C CYS A 60 -22.86 -70.66 62.07
N VAL A 61 -22.53 -71.88 61.59
CA VAL A 61 -21.53 -72.10 60.55
C VAL A 61 -21.95 -71.44 59.23
N SER A 62 -23.21 -71.60 58.83
CA SER A 62 -23.77 -70.95 57.63
C SER A 62 -23.70 -69.41 57.71
N ASN A 63 -24.07 -68.83 58.86
CA ASN A 63 -24.00 -67.39 59.07
C ASN A 63 -22.55 -66.86 59.11
N ARG A 64 -21.60 -67.63 59.66
CA ARG A 64 -20.17 -67.29 59.65
C ARG A 64 -19.62 -67.29 58.22
N ALA A 65 -19.92 -68.33 57.43
CA ALA A 65 -19.51 -68.43 56.04
C ALA A 65 -20.06 -67.27 55.18
N LYS A 66 -21.32 -66.88 55.38
CA LYS A 66 -21.91 -65.70 54.72
C LYS A 66 -21.16 -64.41 55.06
N LYS A 67 -20.91 -64.16 56.35
CA LYS A 67 -20.13 -62.99 56.80
C LYS A 67 -18.72 -62.98 56.22
N GLU A 68 -18.06 -64.13 56.16
CA GLU A 68 -16.71 -64.26 55.62
C GLU A 68 -16.66 -63.97 54.11
N ASN A 69 -17.64 -64.43 53.35
CA ASN A 69 -17.78 -64.07 51.93
C ASN A 69 -18.07 -62.57 51.74
N THR A 70 -18.91 -61.96 52.58
CA THR A 70 -19.15 -60.51 52.55
C THR A 70 -17.88 -59.71 52.86
N ILE A 71 -17.07 -60.16 53.82
CA ILE A 71 -15.79 -59.52 54.16
C ILE A 71 -14.83 -59.59 52.97
N LYS A 72 -14.72 -60.74 52.30
CA LYS A 72 -13.88 -60.90 51.10
C LYS A 72 -14.33 -59.96 49.97
N PHE A 73 -15.63 -59.93 49.67
CA PHE A 73 -16.19 -59.01 48.68
C PHE A 73 -15.91 -57.55 49.00
N ASN A 74 -16.12 -57.14 50.26
CA ASN A 74 -15.83 -55.77 50.70
C ASN A 74 -14.33 -55.44 50.62
N HIS A 75 -13.46 -56.41 50.88
CA HIS A 75 -12.01 -56.23 50.76
C HIS A 75 -11.59 -56.03 49.30
N GLU A 76 -12.11 -56.85 48.37
CA GLU A 76 -11.90 -56.68 46.93
C GLU A 76 -12.42 -55.32 46.45
N TYR A 77 -13.63 -54.94 46.88
CA TYR A 77 -14.19 -53.63 46.56
C TYR A 77 -13.33 -52.47 47.09
N LEU A 78 -12.84 -52.55 48.33
CA LEU A 78 -11.93 -51.56 48.89
C LEU A 78 -10.63 -51.47 48.10
N ASN A 79 -10.04 -52.61 47.69
CA ASN A 79 -8.84 -52.62 46.86
C ASN A 79 -9.07 -51.91 45.53
N HIS A 80 -10.20 -52.14 44.86
CA HIS A 80 -10.57 -51.40 43.65
C HIS A 80 -10.75 -49.90 43.90
N LEU A 81 -11.35 -49.49 45.01
CA LEU A 81 -11.45 -48.07 45.36
C LEU A 81 -10.06 -47.44 45.58
N TYR A 82 -9.11 -48.18 46.17
CA TYR A 82 -7.73 -47.72 46.32
C TYR A 82 -7.03 -47.57 44.98
N GLU A 83 -7.16 -48.54 44.07
CA GLU A 83 -6.62 -48.46 42.71
C GLU A 83 -7.20 -47.26 41.95
N LEU A 84 -8.53 -47.07 42.01
CA LEU A 84 -9.18 -45.94 41.38
C LEU A 84 -8.69 -44.60 41.95
N LYS A 85 -8.48 -44.53 43.27
CA LYS A 85 -7.91 -43.36 43.93
C LYS A 85 -6.47 -43.07 43.45
N THR A 86 -5.64 -44.09 43.27
CA THR A 86 -4.29 -43.91 42.72
C THR A 86 -4.33 -43.42 41.28
N HIS A 87 -5.19 -43.99 40.44
CA HIS A 87 -5.37 -43.53 39.06
C HIS A 87 -5.86 -42.08 38.97
N LEU A 88 -6.81 -41.67 39.82
CA LEU A 88 -7.27 -40.29 39.89
C LEU A 88 -6.16 -39.32 40.33
N LYS A 89 -5.29 -39.75 41.24
CA LYS A 89 -4.13 -38.97 41.66
C LYS A 89 -3.15 -38.75 40.51
N ASP A 90 -2.81 -39.82 39.80
CA ASP A 90 -1.91 -39.76 38.64
C ASP A 90 -2.51 -38.92 37.52
N TYR A 91 -3.82 -39.07 37.26
CA TYR A 91 -4.55 -38.25 36.32
C TYR A 91 -4.49 -36.76 36.70
N CYS A 92 -4.75 -36.41 37.96
CA CYS A 92 -4.66 -35.03 38.45
C CYS A 92 -3.24 -34.45 38.27
N SER A 93 -2.20 -35.23 38.59
CA SER A 93 -0.81 -34.83 38.33
C SER A 93 -0.54 -34.61 36.84
N SER A 94 -1.06 -35.48 35.97
CA SER A 94 -0.90 -35.33 34.51
C SER A 94 -1.59 -34.07 33.97
N VAL A 95 -2.79 -33.75 34.47
CA VAL A 95 -3.53 -32.54 34.11
C VAL A 95 -2.76 -31.29 34.54
N GLY A 96 -2.22 -31.26 35.77
CA GLY A 96 -1.41 -30.13 36.25
C GLY A 96 -0.14 -29.89 35.41
N ILE A 97 0.50 -30.96 34.93
CA ILE A 97 1.64 -30.85 34.00
C ILE A 97 1.17 -30.27 32.65
N MET A 98 0.02 -30.73 32.14
CA MET A 98 -0.53 -30.21 30.87
C MET A 98 -0.90 -28.73 30.97
N GLU A 99 -1.51 -28.29 32.07
CA GLU A 99 -1.83 -26.88 32.32
C GLU A 99 -0.57 -26.02 32.38
N SER A 100 0.47 -26.50 33.06
CA SER A 100 1.76 -25.81 33.14
C SER A 100 2.43 -25.67 31.77
N LYS A 101 2.41 -26.73 30.95
CA LYS A 101 2.88 -26.68 29.55
C LYS A 101 2.04 -25.73 28.70
N GLN A 102 0.72 -25.74 28.87
CA GLN A 102 -0.18 -24.84 28.16
C GLN A 102 0.10 -23.37 28.51
N MET A 103 0.38 -23.07 29.78
CA MET A 103 0.76 -21.73 30.22
C MET A 103 2.09 -21.29 29.62
N ALA A 104 3.12 -22.13 29.66
CA ALA A 104 4.41 -21.83 29.04
C ALA A 104 4.26 -21.53 27.53
N VAL A 105 3.48 -22.34 26.80
CA VAL A 105 3.21 -22.10 25.37
C VAL A 105 2.50 -20.76 25.15
N LYS A 106 1.52 -20.40 25.99
CA LYS A 106 0.83 -19.11 25.90
C LYS A 106 1.77 -17.93 26.14
N GLU A 107 2.68 -18.04 27.10
CA GLU A 107 3.70 -17.02 27.39
C GLU A 107 4.64 -16.83 26.20
N PHE A 108 5.20 -17.91 25.65
CA PHE A 108 6.02 -17.84 24.43
C PHE A 108 5.29 -17.20 23.26
N LEU A 109 4.00 -17.51 23.08
CA LEU A 109 3.18 -16.93 22.02
C LEU A 109 2.98 -15.41 22.22
N ASN A 110 2.86 -14.95 23.46
CA ASN A 110 2.73 -13.53 23.76
C ASN A 110 4.06 -12.80 23.54
N GLU A 111 5.18 -13.35 23.99
CA GLU A 111 6.52 -12.80 23.71
C GLU A 111 6.77 -12.66 22.20
N TRP A 112 6.45 -13.71 21.44
CA TRP A 112 6.56 -13.67 19.98
C TRP A 112 5.67 -12.62 19.33
N LYS A 113 4.44 -12.44 19.83
CA LYS A 113 3.53 -11.38 19.36
C LYS A 113 4.09 -9.99 19.63
N GLU A 114 4.63 -9.76 20.82
CA GLU A 114 5.24 -8.47 21.17
C GLU A 114 6.45 -8.17 20.29
N MET A 115 7.35 -9.15 20.12
CA MET A 115 8.50 -9.03 19.22
C MET A 115 8.07 -8.72 17.78
N LEU A 116 7.05 -9.42 17.27
CA LEU A 116 6.54 -9.19 15.91
C LEU A 116 5.94 -7.78 15.78
N ASN A 117 5.17 -7.33 16.76
CA ASN A 117 4.61 -5.98 16.78
C ASN A 117 5.70 -4.90 16.81
N GLU A 118 6.79 -5.14 17.52
CA GLU A 118 7.93 -4.23 17.55
C GLU A 118 8.67 -4.17 16.21
N GLN A 119 8.86 -5.33 15.55
CA GLN A 119 9.39 -5.38 14.18
C GLN A 119 8.50 -4.65 13.18
N ILE A 120 7.17 -4.78 13.29
CA ILE A 120 6.21 -4.04 12.47
C ILE A 120 6.39 -2.53 12.66
N LYS A 121 6.47 -2.04 13.92
CA LYS A 121 6.71 -0.62 14.21
C LYS A 121 8.01 -0.10 13.60
N ILE A 122 9.09 -0.89 13.67
CA ILE A 122 10.38 -0.53 13.06
C ILE A 122 10.25 -0.42 11.54
N ASN A 123 9.58 -1.38 10.91
CA ASN A 123 9.39 -1.38 9.46
C ASN A 123 8.49 -0.24 8.99
N GLU A 124 7.46 0.14 9.75
CA GLU A 124 6.62 1.31 9.49
C GLU A 124 7.45 2.60 9.53
N LYS A 125 8.26 2.80 10.58
CA LYS A 125 9.18 3.95 10.68
C LYS A 125 10.18 3.99 9.52
N ARG A 126 10.74 2.83 9.13
CA ARG A 126 11.64 2.73 7.97
C ARG A 126 10.92 3.13 6.69
N LYS A 127 9.71 2.62 6.46
CA LYS A 127 8.88 2.96 5.29
C LYS A 127 8.60 4.45 5.21
N GLU A 128 8.27 5.10 6.33
CA GLU A 128 8.05 6.54 6.40
C GLU A 128 9.33 7.33 6.06
N CYS A 129 10.49 6.95 6.61
CA CYS A 129 11.78 7.56 6.26
C CYS A 129 12.09 7.42 4.76
N PHE A 130 11.83 6.24 4.17
CA PHE A 130 12.03 6.00 2.74
C PHE A 130 11.11 6.87 1.87
N GLU A 131 9.82 6.97 2.21
CA GLU A 131 8.88 7.82 1.46
C GLU A 131 9.25 9.30 1.56
N ASN A 132 9.65 9.78 2.75
CA ASN A 132 10.13 11.15 2.92
C ASN A 132 11.40 11.43 2.10
N ALA A 133 12.35 10.49 2.07
CA ALA A 133 13.56 10.62 1.25
C ALA A 133 13.23 10.64 -0.25
N LYS A 134 12.31 9.77 -0.69
CA LYS A 134 11.83 9.70 -2.08
C LYS A 134 11.15 11.00 -2.51
N GLN A 135 10.29 11.58 -1.67
CA GLN A 135 9.63 12.87 -1.93
C GLN A 135 10.63 14.02 -2.04
N LYS A 136 11.63 14.08 -1.15
CA LYS A 136 12.70 15.09 -1.23
C LYS A 136 13.51 14.96 -2.52
N LEU A 137 13.83 13.72 -2.92
CA LEU A 137 14.55 13.46 -4.16
C LEU A 137 13.72 13.83 -5.39
N SER A 138 12.43 13.48 -5.42
CA SER A 138 11.55 13.85 -6.54
C SER A 138 11.39 15.36 -6.68
N ALA A 139 11.25 16.08 -5.57
CA ALA A 139 11.20 17.54 -5.57
C ALA A 139 12.51 18.15 -6.12
N SER A 140 13.66 17.63 -5.70
CA SER A 140 14.96 18.09 -6.20
C SER A 140 15.14 17.81 -7.71
N ILE A 141 14.73 16.63 -8.18
CA ILE A 141 14.76 16.29 -9.61
C ILE A 141 13.89 17.27 -10.40
N GLU A 142 12.70 17.59 -9.92
CA GLU A 142 11.78 18.51 -10.60
C GLU A 142 12.32 19.94 -10.63
N GLU A 143 12.92 20.41 -9.54
CA GLU A 143 13.61 21.70 -9.49
C GLU A 143 14.76 21.78 -10.52
N LYS A 144 15.60 20.73 -10.59
CA LYS A 144 16.70 20.66 -11.56
C LYS A 144 16.18 20.60 -13.00
N ARG A 145 15.06 19.91 -13.26
CA ARG A 145 14.40 19.87 -14.57
C ARG A 145 13.91 21.26 -14.98
N LYS A 146 13.27 22.01 -14.08
CA LYS A 146 12.82 23.39 -14.34
C LYS A 146 14.00 24.31 -14.67
N LYS A 147 15.05 24.29 -13.85
CA LYS A 147 16.28 25.07 -14.10
C LYS A 147 16.94 24.72 -15.44
N LEU A 148 16.95 23.44 -15.81
CA LEU A 148 17.50 23.01 -17.09
C LEU A 148 16.66 23.48 -18.28
N ALA A 149 15.33 23.52 -18.15
CA ALA A 149 14.44 24.08 -19.16
C ALA A 149 14.67 25.59 -19.33
N GLU A 150 14.74 26.33 -18.22
CA GLU A 150 15.01 27.79 -18.22
C GLU A 150 16.37 28.10 -18.87
N LEU A 151 17.43 27.36 -18.51
CA LEU A 151 18.77 27.55 -19.11
C LEU A 151 18.78 27.24 -20.61
N LYS A 152 18.04 26.22 -21.06
CA LYS A 152 17.91 25.91 -22.49
C LYS A 152 17.21 27.03 -23.24
N GLU A 153 16.11 27.56 -22.68
CA GLU A 153 15.39 28.68 -23.29
C GLU A 153 16.24 29.94 -23.36
N GLN A 154 16.97 30.27 -22.30
CA GLN A 154 17.90 31.39 -22.27
C GLN A 154 19.03 31.21 -23.30
N SER A 155 19.62 30.02 -23.38
CA SER A 155 20.65 29.69 -24.37
C SER A 155 20.15 29.87 -25.79
N GLN A 156 18.91 29.43 -26.08
CA GLN A 156 18.29 29.59 -27.39
C GLN A 156 18.06 31.07 -27.72
N LYS A 157 17.46 31.84 -26.80
CA LYS A 157 17.25 33.29 -26.99
C LYS A 157 18.56 34.05 -27.24
N LEU A 158 19.63 33.69 -26.52
CA LEU A 158 20.95 34.27 -26.72
C LEU A 158 21.53 33.90 -28.09
N ALA A 159 21.38 32.64 -28.53
CA ALA A 159 21.81 32.20 -29.85
C ALA A 159 21.07 32.97 -30.96
N GLU A 160 19.74 33.08 -30.87
CA GLU A 160 18.91 33.85 -31.81
C GLU A 160 19.32 35.32 -31.84
N THR A 161 19.50 35.94 -30.67
CA THR A 161 19.94 37.35 -30.57
C THR A 161 21.31 37.56 -31.19
N ARG A 162 22.25 36.63 -31.00
CA ARG A 162 23.60 36.68 -31.58
C ARG A 162 23.56 36.56 -33.10
N VAL A 163 22.71 35.69 -33.65
CA VAL A 163 22.53 35.57 -35.11
C VAL A 163 21.98 36.89 -35.67
N ILE A 164 20.91 37.43 -35.06
CA ILE A 164 20.30 38.69 -35.49
C ILE A 164 21.31 39.86 -35.43
N SER A 165 22.10 39.96 -34.35
CA SER A 165 23.09 41.03 -34.23
C SER A 165 24.21 40.92 -35.27
N THR A 166 24.66 39.71 -35.59
CA THR A 166 25.64 39.50 -36.66
C THR A 166 25.11 39.88 -38.04
N ILE A 167 23.86 39.51 -38.36
CA ILE A 167 23.21 39.90 -39.63
C ILE A 167 23.11 41.43 -39.72
N LYS A 168 22.63 42.10 -38.67
CA LYS A 168 22.54 43.58 -38.65
C LYS A 168 23.90 44.25 -38.81
N ALA A 169 24.95 43.70 -38.18
CA ALA A 169 26.30 44.22 -38.33
C ALA A 169 26.82 44.08 -39.78
N GLN A 170 26.51 42.96 -40.44
CA GLN A 170 26.82 42.74 -41.86
C GLN A 170 26.02 43.69 -42.77
N GLU A 171 24.73 43.87 -42.53
CA GLU A 171 23.90 44.81 -43.28
C GLU A 171 24.42 46.25 -43.17
N ASN A 172 24.79 46.68 -41.96
CA ASN A 172 25.36 48.01 -41.73
C ASN A 172 26.71 48.19 -42.44
N THR A 173 27.58 47.17 -42.43
CA THR A 173 28.86 47.23 -43.17
C THR A 173 28.66 47.28 -44.68
N ILE A 174 27.68 46.54 -45.22
CA ILE A 174 27.29 46.60 -46.64
C ILE A 174 26.68 47.98 -46.98
N ALA A 175 25.83 48.53 -46.12
CA ALA A 175 25.24 49.85 -46.33
C ALA A 175 26.33 50.94 -46.36
N LEU A 176 27.27 50.90 -45.41
CA LEU A 176 28.42 51.81 -45.36
C LEU A 176 29.30 51.69 -46.61
N SER A 177 29.59 50.46 -47.08
CA SER A 177 30.41 50.26 -48.27
C SER A 177 29.74 50.83 -49.52
N LYS A 178 28.42 50.66 -49.68
CA LYS A 178 27.64 51.25 -50.78
C LYS A 178 27.68 52.78 -50.77
N VAL A 179 27.51 53.39 -49.60
CA VAL A 179 27.60 54.86 -49.44
C VAL A 179 29.01 55.33 -49.81
N LYS A 180 30.04 54.64 -49.33
CA LYS A 180 31.45 54.97 -49.63
C LYS A 180 31.75 54.88 -51.14
N ILE A 181 31.24 53.86 -51.83
CA ILE A 181 31.38 53.73 -53.29
C ILE A 181 30.70 54.89 -54.01
N ARG A 182 29.44 55.21 -53.66
CA ARG A 182 28.71 56.34 -54.27
C ARG A 182 29.41 57.66 -54.04
N TYR A 183 29.93 57.88 -52.84
CA TYR A 183 30.69 59.06 -52.50
C TYR A 183 31.96 59.19 -53.36
N ASN A 184 32.75 58.12 -53.48
CA ASN A 184 33.94 58.09 -54.33
C ASN A 184 33.59 58.34 -55.82
N GLN A 185 32.52 57.71 -56.33
CA GLN A 185 32.06 57.93 -57.70
C GLN A 185 31.63 59.38 -57.95
N LEU A 186 31.03 60.04 -56.96
CA LEU A 186 30.67 61.46 -57.06
C LEU A 186 31.92 62.34 -57.10
N LEU A 187 32.91 62.05 -56.25
CA LEU A 187 34.20 62.76 -56.28
C LEU A 187 34.89 62.62 -57.64
N ASP A 188 34.92 61.42 -58.21
CA ASP A 188 35.51 61.18 -59.54
C ASP A 188 34.79 61.97 -60.65
N ARG A 189 33.45 62.08 -60.58
CA ARG A 189 32.66 62.86 -61.55
C ARG A 189 32.93 64.36 -61.43
N ILE A 190 33.03 64.88 -60.20
CA ILE A 190 33.36 66.28 -59.96
C ILE A 190 34.79 66.58 -60.44
N GLY A 191 35.73 65.69 -60.19
CA GLY A 191 37.13 65.83 -60.64
C GLY A 191 37.32 65.73 -62.16
N LYS A 192 36.43 65.01 -62.88
CA LYS A 192 36.46 64.87 -64.34
C LYS A 192 35.67 65.93 -65.10
N ALA A 193 34.82 66.71 -64.45
CA ALA A 193 34.09 67.79 -65.09
C ALA A 193 35.03 68.99 -65.31
N GLY A 194 35.49 69.18 -66.55
CA GLY A 194 36.49 70.18 -66.93
C GLY A 194 36.03 71.64 -66.93
N SER A 195 34.74 71.93 -66.74
CA SER A 195 34.16 73.29 -66.77
C SER A 195 33.06 73.47 -65.73
N ALA A 196 32.91 74.69 -65.20
CA ALA A 196 31.83 75.03 -64.27
C ALA A 196 30.43 75.03 -64.94
N GLY A 197 30.37 75.30 -66.25
CA GLY A 197 29.12 75.30 -67.02
C GLY A 197 28.49 73.91 -67.14
N ASP A 198 29.27 72.91 -67.56
CA ASP A 198 28.80 71.53 -67.72
C ASP A 198 28.26 70.92 -66.42
N ARG A 199 28.81 71.34 -65.27
CA ARG A 199 28.34 70.92 -63.94
C ARG A 199 26.97 71.50 -63.63
N ILE A 200 26.74 72.77 -63.95
CA ILE A 200 25.46 73.44 -63.70
C ILE A 200 24.38 72.85 -64.60
N ASP A 201 24.69 72.57 -65.86
CA ASP A 201 23.73 72.01 -66.81
C ASP A 201 23.32 70.59 -66.45
N ALA A 202 24.27 69.73 -66.07
CA ALA A 202 23.96 68.36 -65.63
C ALA A 202 23.13 68.32 -64.34
N ILE A 203 23.38 69.26 -63.41
CA ILE A 203 22.58 69.39 -62.18
C ILE A 203 21.17 69.90 -62.50
N SER A 204 21.07 70.91 -63.37
CA SER A 204 19.80 71.50 -63.80
C SER A 204 18.92 70.46 -64.50
N GLU A 205 19.49 69.66 -65.41
CA GLU A 205 18.76 68.60 -66.11
C GLU A 205 18.25 67.51 -65.15
N HIS A 206 19.09 67.09 -64.18
CA HIS A 206 18.69 66.11 -63.17
C HIS A 206 17.55 66.63 -62.28
N LEU A 207 17.65 67.88 -61.82
CA LEU A 207 16.60 68.53 -61.02
C LEU A 207 15.31 68.68 -61.83
N PHE A 208 15.41 69.16 -63.07
CA PHE A 208 14.25 69.31 -63.96
C PHE A 208 13.53 67.98 -64.16
N LYS A 209 14.26 66.90 -64.42
CA LYS A 209 13.68 65.56 -64.57
C LYS A 209 12.99 65.09 -63.29
N HIS A 210 13.63 65.26 -62.14
CA HIS A 210 13.08 64.89 -60.83
C HIS A 210 11.78 65.65 -60.51
N TYR A 211 11.76 66.97 -60.69
CA TYR A 211 10.55 67.77 -60.46
C TYR A 211 9.45 67.49 -61.48
N LYS A 212 9.80 67.24 -62.75
CA LYS A 212 8.85 66.82 -63.78
C LYS A 212 8.17 65.52 -63.41
N GLU A 213 8.90 64.53 -62.91
CA GLU A 213 8.34 63.25 -62.45
C GLU A 213 7.39 63.44 -61.25
N LEU A 214 7.74 64.30 -60.29
CA LEU A 214 6.89 64.60 -59.13
C LEU A 214 5.57 65.27 -59.52
N LEU A 215 5.57 66.13 -60.54
CA LEU A 215 4.39 66.86 -60.99
C LEU A 215 3.55 66.08 -62.02
N SER A 216 4.10 65.02 -62.59
CA SER A 216 3.42 64.18 -63.58
C SER A 216 2.44 63.20 -62.93
N CYS A 217 1.31 62.97 -63.60
CA CYS A 217 0.31 61.99 -63.18
C CYS A 217 0.95 60.60 -63.07
N PRO A 218 0.82 59.88 -61.93
CA PRO A 218 1.47 58.58 -61.75
C PRO A 218 0.93 57.49 -62.69
N THR A 219 -0.28 57.68 -63.24
CA THR A 219 -0.93 56.71 -64.13
C THR A 219 -0.46 56.82 -65.58
N CYS A 220 -0.43 58.03 -66.16
CA CYS A 220 0.00 58.20 -67.55
C CYS A 220 1.46 58.67 -67.69
N LYS A 221 2.06 59.25 -66.65
CA LYS A 221 3.41 59.86 -66.64
C LYS A 221 3.65 60.93 -67.71
N VAL A 222 2.57 61.42 -68.33
CA VAL A 222 2.61 62.40 -69.44
C VAL A 222 1.97 63.71 -69.00
N ASN A 223 0.72 63.65 -68.55
CA ASN A 223 -0.03 64.85 -68.16
C ASN A 223 0.32 65.26 -66.73
N PRO A 224 0.34 66.57 -66.42
CA PRO A 224 0.51 67.05 -65.06
C PRO A 224 -0.67 66.61 -64.18
N LYS A 225 -0.42 66.53 -62.88
CA LYS A 225 -1.48 66.37 -61.87
C LYS A 225 -2.38 67.61 -61.91
N ASN A 226 -3.69 67.42 -62.06
CA ASN A 226 -4.66 68.52 -62.06
C ASN A 226 -6.03 68.13 -61.44
N CYS A 227 -6.15 66.92 -60.89
CA CYS A 227 -7.32 66.46 -60.17
C CYS A 227 -6.94 65.64 -58.94
N ALA A 228 -7.66 65.84 -57.84
CA ALA A 228 -7.49 65.08 -56.60
C ALA A 228 -8.74 64.25 -56.30
N LEU A 229 -8.56 63.01 -55.84
CA LEU A 229 -9.66 62.19 -55.32
C LEU A 229 -9.98 62.60 -53.88
N THR A 230 -11.23 62.86 -53.55
CA THR A 230 -11.63 63.40 -52.24
C THR A 230 -11.54 62.38 -51.10
N LYS A 231 -11.56 61.08 -51.41
CA LYS A 231 -11.52 60.00 -50.40
C LYS A 231 -10.13 59.65 -49.89
N CYS A 232 -9.09 59.88 -50.68
CA CYS A 232 -7.72 59.48 -50.35
C CYS A 232 -6.67 60.54 -50.72
N TYR A 233 -7.09 61.69 -51.27
CA TYR A 233 -6.26 62.84 -51.63
C TYR A 233 -5.08 62.54 -52.58
N HIS A 234 -5.12 61.40 -53.28
CA HIS A 234 -4.15 61.10 -54.33
C HIS A 234 -4.46 61.93 -55.58
N LEU A 235 -3.41 62.48 -56.19
CA LEU A 235 -3.50 63.38 -57.34
C LEU A 235 -3.17 62.67 -58.66
N PHE A 236 -3.97 62.96 -59.67
CA PHE A 236 -3.88 62.42 -61.02
C PHE A 236 -4.21 63.51 -62.05
N CYS A 237 -4.12 63.17 -63.35
CA CYS A 237 -4.70 64.00 -64.39
C CYS A 237 -6.19 63.66 -64.59
N GLU A 238 -6.97 64.64 -65.05
CA GLU A 238 -8.41 64.48 -65.33
C GLU A 238 -8.69 63.32 -66.29
N GLU A 239 -7.92 63.23 -67.38
CA GLU A 239 -8.11 62.19 -68.39
C GLU A 239 -8.03 60.78 -67.79
N CYS A 240 -7.09 60.56 -66.87
CA CYS A 240 -6.94 59.28 -66.18
C CYS A 240 -8.12 58.99 -65.25
N ILE A 241 -8.62 59.99 -64.53
CA ILE A 241 -9.79 59.84 -63.65
C ILE A 241 -11.06 59.58 -64.48
N THR A 242 -11.29 60.35 -65.54
CA THR A 242 -12.44 60.15 -66.44
C THR A 242 -12.39 58.78 -67.10
N LYS A 243 -11.21 58.34 -67.56
CA LYS A 243 -11.02 57.00 -68.14
C LYS A 243 -11.31 55.90 -67.11
N MET A 244 -10.83 56.05 -65.88
CA MET A 244 -11.08 55.14 -64.77
C MET A 244 -12.59 54.96 -64.49
N PHE A 245 -13.37 56.04 -64.52
CA PHE A 245 -14.83 55.95 -64.35
C PHE A 245 -15.54 55.35 -65.56
N LYS A 246 -15.10 55.67 -66.79
CA LYS A 246 -15.64 55.08 -68.02
C LYS A 246 -15.44 53.56 -68.07
N THR A 247 -14.27 53.07 -67.64
CA THR A 247 -13.96 51.63 -67.60
C THR A 247 -14.51 50.91 -66.36
N ARG A 248 -15.35 51.57 -65.56
CA ARG A 248 -15.92 51.06 -64.29
C ARG A 248 -14.88 50.59 -63.26
N ASN A 249 -13.61 50.97 -63.39
CA ASN A 249 -12.56 50.63 -62.43
C ASN A 249 -12.53 51.62 -61.27
N ARG A 250 -13.53 51.58 -60.39
CA ARG A 250 -13.79 52.57 -59.33
C ARG A 250 -12.88 52.45 -58.10
N LYS A 251 -11.56 52.32 -58.28
CA LYS A 251 -10.56 52.23 -57.22
C LYS A 251 -9.36 53.13 -57.51
N CYS A 252 -8.84 53.80 -56.48
CA CYS A 252 -7.64 54.62 -56.60
C CYS A 252 -6.43 53.75 -57.04
N PRO A 253 -5.69 54.11 -58.10
CA PRO A 253 -4.52 53.35 -58.55
C PRO A 253 -3.37 53.26 -57.54
N VAL A 254 -3.34 54.13 -56.52
CA VAL A 254 -2.26 54.19 -55.53
C VAL A 254 -2.59 53.38 -54.27
N CYS A 255 -3.76 53.58 -53.68
CA CYS A 255 -4.13 52.95 -52.40
C CYS A 255 -5.35 52.02 -52.47
N ASN A 256 -5.90 51.81 -53.66
CA ASN A 256 -7.03 50.91 -53.92
C ASN A 256 -8.36 51.28 -53.23
N THR A 257 -8.44 52.47 -52.60
CA THR A 257 -9.67 53.00 -52.00
C THR A 257 -10.77 53.14 -53.06
N ARG A 258 -11.99 52.71 -52.73
CA ARG A 258 -13.15 52.82 -53.63
C ARG A 258 -13.56 54.28 -53.80
N VAL A 259 -13.76 54.73 -55.04
CA VAL A 259 -14.04 56.14 -55.38
C VAL A 259 -15.33 56.21 -56.22
N GLY A 260 -16.26 57.10 -55.85
CA GLY A 260 -17.51 57.35 -56.56
C GLY A 260 -17.41 58.46 -57.63
N PRO A 261 -18.40 58.60 -58.52
CA PRO A 261 -18.38 59.58 -59.62
C PRO A 261 -18.29 61.05 -59.18
N THR A 262 -18.70 61.36 -57.95
CA THR A 262 -18.66 62.71 -57.35
C THR A 262 -17.40 62.95 -56.50
N ASP A 263 -16.53 61.95 -56.36
CA ASP A 263 -15.44 61.96 -55.38
C ASP A 263 -14.11 62.45 -55.98
N TYR A 264 -14.16 63.42 -56.90
CA TYR A 264 -12.96 64.09 -57.43
C TYR A 264 -13.22 65.57 -57.71
N HIS A 265 -12.17 66.38 -57.54
CA HIS A 265 -12.19 67.80 -57.89
C HIS A 265 -10.93 68.18 -58.67
N ARG A 266 -11.09 69.15 -59.59
CA ARG A 266 -9.94 69.80 -60.24
C ARG A 266 -9.17 70.62 -59.22
N VAL A 267 -7.85 70.57 -59.33
CA VAL A 267 -6.90 71.34 -58.54
C VAL A 267 -6.07 72.18 -59.49
N TYR A 268 -5.95 73.47 -59.18
CA TYR A 268 -5.09 74.42 -59.87
C TYR A 268 -3.91 74.73 -58.95
N PHE A 269 -2.70 74.71 -59.50
CA PHE A 269 -1.44 75.00 -58.80
C PHE A 269 -0.94 76.40 -59.11
#